data_AF-A0A0F9BQP8-F1
#
_entry.id   AF-A0A0F9BQP8-F1
#
_cell.length_a   1.000
_cell.length_b   1.000
_cell.length_c   1.000
_cell.angle_alpha   90.00
_cell.angle_beta   90.00
_cell.angle_gamma   90.00
#
_symmetry.space_group_name_H-M   'P 1'
#
loop_
_entity.id
_entity.type
_entity.pdbx_description
1 polymer ?
#
loop_
_entity_poly.entity_id
_entity_poly.type
_entity_poly.pdbx_seq_one_letter_code
_entity_poly.pdbx_strand_id
1 'polypeptide(L)'
;MPQIIPFIAQAIAEFLFFEIGISASVAFITGALYVGLIVGAILLIPKRPEDFTNPLAGRATTVREPVTTRKLIYGEIKVSGPLILLESTNNNKRWHMVIPIAGHEVQKMGTVYFNDHPIFEDHIDASGFVTQGIFAGKARIRKNLGSDAQVADPVLVSEVTKWTDQHRGRGVAYLYTQIDYDRDTYSNGLPNIAVIAQGRKVFDTRISGSFYNPNTALCIRDFLTDKKYGVGAEDSEIDVTFFNSDANTCDEDVLTPVHIHRIESVDIVNDEFTLNGSSLKFFVENKVRILSSGYLSLPGEAGDYASTPDATALDITGDIDLQCEVALDDWTPAVDNVLINKFTAAGNQRSYTLSLSSSGHLQLIWSTNGTAGGLLFPKSTIVT
;
A
#
# COMPACT_ATOMS: atom_id res chain seq x y z
N MET A 1 11.89 48.10 36.58
CA MET A 1 12.07 46.72 37.06
C MET A 1 10.81 45.93 36.71
N PRO A 2 10.80 45.16 35.62
CA PRO A 2 9.66 44.30 35.30
C PRO A 2 9.74 43.01 36.13
N GLN A 3 8.62 42.63 36.72
CA GLN A 3 8.51 41.43 37.54
C GLN A 3 8.42 40.18 36.67
N ILE A 4 9.19 39.18 37.07
CA ILE A 4 9.34 37.86 36.47
C ILE A 4 8.05 37.07 36.71
N ILE A 5 7.39 36.61 35.64
CA ILE A 5 6.30 35.62 35.72
C ILE A 5 6.95 34.23 35.68
N PRO A 6 6.72 33.36 36.69
CA PRO A 6 7.37 32.05 36.73
C PRO A 6 6.73 31.05 35.76
N PHE A 7 7.58 30.42 34.95
CA PHE A 7 7.30 29.27 34.10
C PHE A 7 7.12 28.02 34.98
N ILE A 8 5.93 27.42 35.01
CA ILE A 8 5.70 26.11 35.63
C ILE A 8 5.95 25.05 34.56
N ALA A 9 7.14 24.43 34.62
CA ALA A 9 7.43 23.19 33.92
C ALA A 9 6.75 22.04 34.66
N GLN A 10 5.78 21.36 34.05
CA GLN A 10 5.21 20.14 34.60
C GLN A 10 5.94 18.93 33.99
N ALA A 11 6.67 18.22 34.85
CA ALA A 11 7.33 16.96 34.52
C ALA A 11 6.30 15.86 34.25
N ILE A 12 6.48 15.11 33.18
CA ILE A 12 5.74 13.87 32.92
C ILE A 12 6.40 12.76 33.73
N ALA A 13 5.65 12.14 34.63
CA ALA A 13 6.07 10.95 35.36
C ALA A 13 5.93 9.72 34.43
N GLU A 14 7.02 8.98 34.24
CA GLU A 14 7.00 7.68 33.57
C GLU A 14 6.27 6.65 34.45
N PHE A 15 5.24 6.00 33.91
CA PHE A 15 4.52 4.93 34.60
C PHE A 15 4.99 3.58 34.06
N LEU A 16 5.77 2.85 34.86
CA LEU A 16 6.19 1.48 34.60
C LEU A 16 5.02 0.53 34.88
N PHE A 17 4.53 -0.19 33.88
CA PHE A 17 3.58 -1.28 34.07
C PHE A 17 4.30 -2.63 34.07
N PHE A 18 4.14 -3.35 35.18
CA PHE A 18 4.56 -4.73 35.36
C PHE A 18 3.34 -5.64 35.13
N GLU A 19 3.34 -6.42 34.05
CA GLU A 19 2.31 -7.44 33.83
C GLU A 19 2.64 -8.70 34.63
N ILE A 20 1.83 -9.01 35.65
CA ILE A 20 1.56 -10.39 36.05
C ILE A 20 0.24 -10.76 35.39
N GLY A 21 0.30 -11.67 34.41
CA GLY A 21 -0.89 -12.25 33.81
C GLY A 21 -1.67 -13.07 34.84
N ILE A 22 -2.99 -12.92 34.83
CA ILE A 22 -4.00 -14.00 34.80
C ILE A 22 -5.28 -13.42 34.18
N SER A 23 -5.89 -14.22 33.32
CA SER A 23 -7.10 -14.03 32.53
C SER A 23 -8.38 -13.76 33.35
N ALA A 24 -9.09 -12.66 33.03
CA ALA A 24 -10.56 -12.56 33.09
C ALA A 24 -11.02 -11.30 32.33
N SER A 25 -11.96 -11.48 31.41
CA SER A 25 -12.61 -10.44 30.62
C SER A 25 -13.46 -9.51 31.50
N VAL A 26 -13.09 -8.22 31.58
CA VAL A 26 -14.00 -7.14 32.00
C VAL A 26 -13.77 -5.90 31.16
N ALA A 27 -14.79 -5.50 30.40
CA ALA A 27 -14.86 -4.22 29.73
C ALA A 27 -15.02 -3.11 30.80
N PHE A 28 -14.04 -2.21 30.90
CA PHE A 28 -14.15 -0.98 31.70
C PHE A 28 -14.08 0.24 30.79
N ILE A 29 -15.25 0.80 30.51
CA ILE A 29 -15.43 2.20 30.11
C ILE A 29 -15.09 3.05 31.34
N THR A 30 -14.04 3.86 31.25
CA THR A 30 -13.83 4.95 32.21
C THR A 30 -13.53 6.21 31.41
N GLY A 31 -14.50 7.12 31.37
CA GLY A 31 -14.32 8.46 30.86
C GLY A 31 -13.45 9.27 31.82
N ALA A 32 -12.48 9.98 31.26
CA ALA A 32 -11.85 11.12 31.89
C ALA A 32 -11.94 12.31 30.93
N LEU A 33 -12.94 13.13 31.24
CA LEU A 33 -13.19 14.48 30.77
C LEU A 33 -12.04 15.39 31.19
N TYR A 34 -11.24 15.91 30.25
CA TYR A 34 -10.62 17.24 30.39
C TYR A 34 -10.47 17.88 28.99
N VAL A 35 -11.41 18.77 28.71
CA VAL A 35 -11.37 19.74 27.61
C VAL A 35 -10.46 20.90 28.05
N GLY A 36 -9.28 21.00 27.45
CA GLY A 36 -8.41 22.19 27.52
C GLY A 36 -8.89 23.24 26.52
N LEU A 37 -9.53 24.28 27.03
CA LEU A 37 -10.24 25.30 26.28
C LEU A 37 -9.28 26.46 25.91
N ILE A 38 -8.69 26.43 24.71
CA ILE A 38 -8.39 27.64 23.91
C ILE A 38 -8.57 27.29 22.42
N VAL A 39 -9.82 27.31 21.94
CA VAL A 39 -10.11 27.53 20.50
C VAL A 39 -10.52 28.98 20.37
N GLY A 40 -9.61 29.80 19.88
CA GLY A 40 -9.89 31.19 19.52
C GLY A 40 -10.88 31.27 18.36
N ALA A 41 -12.13 31.60 18.67
CA ALA A 41 -13.04 32.41 17.85
C ALA A 41 -13.28 32.05 16.36
N ILE A 42 -13.54 30.78 16.00
CA ILE A 42 -14.26 30.45 14.74
C ILE A 42 -15.30 29.33 14.95
N LEU A 43 -16.33 29.50 15.81
CA LEU A 43 -17.50 28.60 15.84
C LEU A 43 -18.80 29.29 16.33
N LEU A 44 -19.18 30.43 15.76
CA LEU A 44 -20.54 31.01 15.99
C LEU A 44 -21.24 31.50 14.72
N ILE A 45 -20.99 30.84 13.59
CA ILE A 45 -21.93 30.87 12.46
C ILE A 45 -22.66 29.51 12.46
N PRO A 46 -23.97 29.46 12.70
CA PRO A 46 -24.72 28.22 12.48
C PRO A 46 -24.67 27.91 10.98
N LYS A 47 -23.80 26.98 10.58
CA LYS A 47 -23.84 26.39 9.24
C LYS A 47 -25.18 25.67 9.10
N ARG A 48 -26.05 26.22 8.26
CA ARG A 48 -27.23 25.55 7.70
C ARG A 48 -26.85 24.13 7.26
N PRO A 49 -27.65 23.10 7.56
CA PRO A 49 -27.37 21.75 7.07
C PRO A 49 -27.51 21.77 5.54
N GLU A 50 -26.40 21.62 4.84
CA GLU A 50 -26.38 21.27 3.43
C GLU A 50 -26.40 19.73 3.35
N ASP A 51 -27.26 19.20 2.48
CA ASP A 51 -27.46 17.76 2.30
C ASP A 51 -26.14 17.06 1.94
N PHE A 52 -25.61 16.25 2.85
CA PHE A 52 -24.38 15.46 2.69
C PHE A 52 -24.56 14.24 1.76
N THR A 53 -25.49 14.28 0.82
CA THR A 53 -25.62 13.27 -0.22
C THR A 53 -24.61 13.57 -1.34
N ASN A 54 -23.39 13.06 -1.18
CA ASN A 54 -22.28 12.98 -2.16
C ASN A 54 -21.50 14.27 -2.54
N PRO A 55 -20.69 14.86 -1.63
CA PRO A 55 -19.66 15.84 -2.02
C PRO A 55 -18.52 15.23 -2.87
N LEU A 56 -18.36 13.91 -2.92
CA LEU A 56 -17.30 13.23 -3.68
C LEU A 56 -17.59 13.13 -5.19
N ALA A 57 -18.87 13.11 -5.59
CA ALA A 57 -19.26 12.87 -6.98
C ALA A 57 -18.83 14.03 -7.90
N GLY A 58 -19.03 15.29 -7.50
CA GLY A 58 -18.69 16.45 -8.33
C GLY A 58 -17.18 16.68 -8.52
N ARG A 59 -16.33 16.12 -7.64
CA ARG A 59 -14.87 16.24 -7.77
C ARG A 59 -14.31 15.25 -8.80
N ALA A 60 -14.96 14.11 -9.00
CA ALA A 60 -14.50 13.01 -9.83
C ALA A 60 -15.09 13.00 -11.25
N THR A 61 -15.93 13.99 -11.61
CA THR A 61 -16.53 14.11 -12.93
C THR A 61 -15.75 15.08 -13.83
N THR A 62 -15.51 14.69 -15.07
CA THR A 62 -15.04 15.59 -16.12
C THR A 62 -16.16 16.53 -16.53
N VAL A 63 -15.86 17.83 -16.58
CA VAL A 63 -16.83 18.87 -16.94
C VAL A 63 -16.32 19.65 -18.16
N ARG A 64 -17.21 20.03 -19.08
CA ARG A 64 -16.88 20.90 -20.21
C ARG A 64 -17.43 22.30 -19.94
N GLU A 65 -16.67 23.08 -19.20
CA GLU A 65 -17.03 24.48 -18.90
C GLU A 65 -15.85 25.40 -19.21
N PRO A 66 -16.08 26.56 -19.86
CA PRO A 66 -15.02 27.50 -20.20
C PRO A 66 -14.43 28.21 -18.98
N VAL A 67 -15.15 28.23 -17.86
CA VAL A 67 -14.74 28.87 -16.60
C VAL A 67 -14.87 27.85 -15.48
N THR A 68 -13.74 27.29 -15.04
CA THR A 68 -13.69 26.45 -13.85
C THR A 68 -12.55 26.91 -12.95
N THR A 69 -12.74 26.78 -11.64
CA THR A 69 -11.73 27.17 -10.65
C THR A 69 -10.56 26.19 -10.65
N ARG A 70 -9.33 26.72 -10.59
CA ARG A 70 -8.13 25.90 -10.41
C ARG A 70 -8.13 25.28 -9.02
N LYS A 71 -7.96 23.96 -8.95
CA LYS A 71 -7.90 23.22 -7.69
C LYS A 71 -6.46 23.25 -7.15
N LEU A 72 -6.32 23.55 -5.86
CA LEU A 72 -5.10 23.35 -5.09
C LEU A 72 -5.26 22.04 -4.30
N ILE A 73 -4.27 21.17 -4.37
CA ILE A 73 -4.31 19.83 -3.80
C ILE A 73 -3.18 19.69 -2.79
N TYR A 74 -3.57 19.35 -1.55
CA TYR A 74 -2.70 18.90 -0.48
C TYR A 74 -3.08 17.47 -0.10
N GLY A 75 -2.08 16.65 0.23
CA GLY A 75 -2.27 15.21 0.47
C GLY A 75 -2.68 14.43 -0.79
N GLU A 76 -3.29 13.26 -0.58
CA GLU A 76 -3.71 12.36 -1.66
C GLU A 76 -5.23 12.34 -1.83
N ILE A 77 -5.71 12.47 -3.07
CA ILE A 77 -7.15 12.47 -3.34
C ILE A 77 -7.48 12.11 -4.78
N LYS A 78 -8.61 11.40 -4.96
CA LYS A 78 -9.22 11.17 -6.27
C LYS A 78 -9.87 12.45 -6.79
N VAL A 79 -9.44 12.90 -7.97
CA VAL A 79 -9.88 14.15 -8.57
C VAL A 79 -9.96 14.05 -10.09
N SER A 80 -10.90 14.80 -10.67
CA SER A 80 -11.01 15.05 -12.10
C SER A 80 -10.96 16.56 -12.38
N GLY A 81 -10.83 16.89 -13.66
CA GLY A 81 -10.64 18.24 -14.17
C GLY A 81 -11.62 18.62 -15.28
N PRO A 82 -11.66 19.89 -15.66
CA PRO A 82 -12.37 20.29 -16.87
C PRO A 82 -11.68 19.69 -18.10
N LEU A 83 -12.42 19.46 -19.18
CA LEU A 83 -11.86 19.00 -20.45
C LEU A 83 -11.49 20.22 -21.31
N ILE A 84 -10.19 20.52 -21.45
CA ILE A 84 -9.69 21.71 -22.17
C ILE A 84 -9.38 21.45 -23.65
N LEU A 85 -9.16 20.19 -24.01
CA LEU A 85 -8.96 19.75 -25.39
C LEU A 85 -9.77 18.47 -25.59
N LEU A 86 -10.54 18.44 -26.67
CA LEU A 86 -11.14 17.22 -27.20
C LEU A 86 -11.01 17.29 -28.71
N GLU A 87 -10.12 16.50 -29.26
CA GLU A 87 -9.88 16.44 -30.70
C GLU A 87 -9.89 15.00 -31.16
N SER A 88 -10.38 14.78 -32.38
CA SER A 88 -10.37 13.48 -33.01
C SER A 88 -9.37 13.44 -34.16
N THR A 89 -8.65 12.34 -34.28
CA THR A 89 -7.75 12.07 -35.39
C THR A 89 -8.10 10.71 -36.01
N ASN A 90 -7.41 10.36 -37.10
CA ASN A 90 -7.58 9.09 -37.79
C ASN A 90 -9.05 8.79 -38.14
N ASN A 91 -9.69 9.74 -38.83
CA ASN A 91 -11.09 9.65 -39.26
C ASN A 91 -12.08 9.36 -38.09
N ASN A 92 -11.97 10.14 -37.02
CA ASN A 92 -12.79 10.04 -35.81
C ASN A 92 -12.62 8.77 -34.97
N LYS A 93 -11.63 7.92 -35.27
CA LYS A 93 -11.36 6.71 -34.48
C LYS A 93 -10.54 6.98 -33.22
N ARG A 94 -9.66 7.97 -33.24
CA ARG A 94 -8.79 8.27 -32.10
C ARG A 94 -9.22 9.57 -31.46
N TRP A 95 -9.43 9.57 -30.15
CA TRP A 95 -9.82 10.75 -29.38
C TRP A 95 -8.70 11.15 -28.45
N HIS A 96 -8.33 12.43 -28.50
CA HIS A 96 -7.31 13.06 -27.69
C HIS A 96 -7.98 14.00 -26.70
N MET A 97 -7.73 13.77 -25.42
CA MET A 97 -8.30 14.55 -24.33
C MET A 97 -7.21 15.09 -23.42
N VAL A 98 -7.35 16.35 -23.02
CA VAL A 98 -6.49 16.98 -22.02
C VAL A 98 -7.35 17.44 -20.84
N ILE A 99 -6.99 16.95 -19.66
CA ILE A 99 -7.74 17.17 -18.41
C ILE A 99 -6.78 17.74 -17.35
N PRO A 100 -6.76 19.07 -17.11
CA PRO A 100 -6.02 19.66 -16.00
C PRO A 100 -6.58 19.24 -14.65
N ILE A 101 -5.71 18.70 -13.81
CA ILE A 101 -6.04 18.14 -12.50
C ILE A 101 -5.84 19.15 -11.37
N ALA A 102 -4.74 19.90 -11.42
CA ALA A 102 -4.37 20.85 -10.37
C ALA A 102 -3.69 22.10 -10.93
N GLY A 103 -3.91 23.23 -10.27
CA GLY A 103 -3.32 24.53 -10.63
C GLY A 103 -1.88 24.76 -10.16
N HIS A 104 -1.15 23.70 -9.83
CA HIS A 104 0.22 23.73 -9.33
C HIS A 104 0.94 22.42 -9.71
N GLU A 105 2.24 22.35 -9.40
CA GLU A 105 3.00 21.10 -9.51
C GLU A 105 2.50 20.08 -8.45
N VAL A 106 2.14 18.89 -8.92
CA VAL A 106 1.78 17.75 -8.06
C VAL A 106 2.99 16.83 -7.91
N GLN A 107 3.13 16.18 -6.75
CA GLN A 107 4.20 15.22 -6.52
C GLN A 107 4.07 14.03 -7.47
N LYS A 108 2.88 13.47 -7.57
CA LYS A 108 2.62 12.24 -8.32
C LYS A 108 1.16 12.15 -8.75
N MET A 109 0.94 11.56 -9.92
CA MET A 109 -0.38 11.09 -10.34
C MET A 109 -0.35 9.56 -10.36
N GLY A 110 -1.10 8.92 -9.46
CA GLY A 110 -1.16 7.46 -9.29
C GLY A 110 -2.17 6.81 -10.23
N THR A 111 -3.04 5.96 -9.68
CA THR A 111 -4.07 5.22 -10.42
C THR A 111 -5.03 6.15 -11.15
N VAL A 112 -5.24 5.89 -12.44
CA VAL A 112 -6.19 6.61 -13.30
C VAL A 112 -7.44 5.76 -13.45
N TYR A 113 -8.60 6.40 -13.40
CA TYR A 113 -9.90 5.75 -13.47
C TYR A 113 -10.59 6.19 -14.75
N PHE A 114 -11.00 5.22 -15.56
CA PHE A 114 -11.91 5.44 -16.68
C PHE A 114 -13.29 4.94 -16.25
N ASN A 115 -14.21 5.87 -16.01
CA ASN A 115 -15.42 5.68 -15.23
C ASN A 115 -15.05 5.11 -13.84
N ASP A 116 -15.42 3.87 -13.58
CA ASP A 116 -15.14 3.16 -12.33
C ASP A 116 -14.08 2.06 -12.49
N HIS A 117 -13.46 1.94 -13.68
CA HIS A 117 -12.40 0.96 -13.91
C HIS A 117 -11.02 1.57 -13.60
N PRO A 118 -10.29 1.04 -12.60
CA PRO A 118 -8.94 1.50 -12.28
C PRO A 118 -7.92 0.99 -13.32
N ILE A 119 -6.98 1.85 -13.64
CA ILE A 119 -5.78 1.58 -14.42
C ILE A 119 -4.61 1.93 -13.51
N PHE A 120 -4.00 0.88 -12.95
CA PHE A 120 -2.85 0.99 -12.06
C PHE A 120 -1.59 1.42 -12.82
N GLU A 121 -0.55 1.83 -12.08
CA GLU A 121 0.64 2.42 -12.69
C GLU A 121 1.51 1.39 -13.44
N ASP A 122 1.53 0.17 -12.95
CA ASP A 122 2.17 -1.01 -13.55
C ASP A 122 1.45 -1.52 -14.81
N HIS A 123 0.18 -1.14 -15.00
CA HIS A 123 -0.57 -1.41 -16.23
C HIS A 123 -0.22 -0.44 -17.36
N ILE A 124 0.68 0.53 -17.15
CA ILE A 124 1.04 1.57 -18.13
C ILE A 124 2.53 1.43 -18.47
N ASP A 125 2.85 1.29 -19.76
CA ASP A 125 4.23 1.21 -20.21
C ASP A 125 4.95 2.58 -20.20
N ALA A 126 6.26 2.58 -20.47
CA ALA A 126 7.07 3.81 -20.54
C ALA A 126 6.62 4.79 -21.64
N SER A 127 5.91 4.32 -22.67
CA SER A 127 5.33 5.16 -23.71
C SER A 127 3.99 5.76 -23.29
N GLY A 128 3.37 5.25 -22.22
CA GLY A 128 2.06 5.63 -21.71
C GLY A 128 0.93 4.72 -22.18
N PHE A 129 1.17 3.62 -22.92
CA PHE A 129 0.11 2.73 -23.35
C PHE A 129 -0.35 1.83 -22.20
N VAL A 130 -1.66 1.61 -22.12
CA VAL A 130 -2.22 0.63 -21.19
C VAL A 130 -1.95 -0.76 -21.76
N THR A 131 -1.30 -1.62 -20.98
CA THR A 131 -0.85 -2.96 -21.41
C THR A 131 -1.73 -4.07 -20.86
N GLN A 132 -2.55 -3.80 -19.85
CA GLN A 132 -3.38 -4.80 -19.16
C GLN A 132 -4.85 -4.37 -19.01
N GLY A 133 -5.71 -5.33 -18.71
CA GLY A 133 -7.15 -5.11 -18.51
C GLY A 133 -7.94 -4.79 -19.78
N ILE A 134 -9.18 -4.32 -19.60
CA ILE A 134 -10.14 -4.08 -20.70
C ILE A 134 -9.73 -2.96 -21.67
N PHE A 135 -8.78 -2.11 -21.25
CA PHE A 135 -8.25 -0.99 -22.04
C PHE A 135 -6.88 -1.28 -22.67
N ALA A 136 -6.36 -2.51 -22.52
CA ALA A 136 -5.08 -2.91 -23.08
C ALA A 136 -5.01 -2.63 -24.59
N GLY A 137 -4.00 -1.88 -25.03
CA GLY A 137 -3.80 -1.47 -26.42
C GLY A 137 -4.84 -0.48 -26.97
N LYS A 138 -5.83 -0.07 -26.17
CA LYS A 138 -6.95 0.82 -26.57
C LYS A 138 -6.92 2.18 -25.88
N ALA A 139 -6.02 2.37 -24.92
CA ALA A 139 -5.82 3.63 -24.22
C ALA A 139 -4.33 3.93 -24.06
N ARG A 140 -4.00 5.22 -24.10
CA ARG A 140 -2.69 5.75 -23.75
C ARG A 140 -2.87 6.93 -22.79
N ILE A 141 -2.17 6.92 -21.68
CA ILE A 141 -2.25 7.90 -20.62
C ILE A 141 -0.85 8.47 -20.37
N ARG A 142 -0.74 9.80 -20.40
CA ARG A 142 0.48 10.53 -20.09
C ARG A 142 0.21 11.54 -19.00
N LYS A 143 1.08 11.54 -17.99
CA LYS A 143 0.95 12.28 -16.73
C LYS A 143 1.94 13.44 -16.74
N ASN A 144 1.44 14.68 -16.86
CA ASN A 144 2.26 15.89 -16.81
C ASN A 144 2.09 16.55 -15.44
N LEU A 145 3.15 16.57 -14.62
CA LEU A 145 3.09 16.92 -13.19
C LEU A 145 2.93 18.42 -12.91
N GLY A 146 3.10 19.28 -13.91
CA GLY A 146 2.81 20.71 -13.78
C GLY A 146 3.94 21.57 -13.25
N SER A 147 5.20 21.17 -13.44
CA SER A 147 6.36 22.01 -13.09
C SER A 147 6.32 23.38 -13.80
N ASP A 148 6.87 24.42 -13.18
CA ASP A 148 6.97 25.75 -13.79
C ASP A 148 7.81 25.75 -15.07
N ALA A 149 8.78 24.83 -15.17
CA ALA A 149 9.62 24.64 -16.35
C ALA A 149 9.07 23.59 -17.33
N GLN A 150 7.89 23.00 -17.08
CA GLN A 150 7.33 21.91 -17.88
C GLN A 150 7.23 22.27 -19.37
N VAL A 151 7.61 21.33 -20.24
CA VAL A 151 7.47 21.43 -21.70
C VAL A 151 6.11 20.85 -22.15
N ALA A 152 5.67 21.17 -23.37
CA ALA A 152 4.47 20.56 -23.92
C ALA A 152 4.70 19.04 -24.08
N ASP A 153 3.65 18.24 -23.89
CA ASP A 153 3.76 16.78 -24.06
C ASP A 153 4.11 16.46 -25.53
N PRO A 154 5.27 15.85 -25.80
CA PRO A 154 5.76 15.70 -27.17
C PRO A 154 4.88 14.76 -28.01
N VAL A 155 4.21 13.80 -27.36
CA VAL A 155 3.29 12.90 -28.06
C VAL A 155 2.04 13.67 -28.45
N LEU A 156 1.46 14.43 -27.52
CA LEU A 156 0.28 15.25 -27.82
C LEU A 156 0.55 16.24 -28.95
N VAL A 157 1.70 16.92 -28.95
CA VAL A 157 2.10 17.84 -30.02
C VAL A 157 2.22 17.13 -31.37
N SER A 158 2.76 15.91 -31.39
CA SER A 158 2.91 15.13 -32.61
C SER A 158 1.59 14.62 -33.19
N GLU A 159 0.60 14.35 -32.33
CA GLU A 159 -0.68 13.77 -32.75
C GLU A 159 -1.75 14.84 -33.05
N VAL A 160 -1.74 15.98 -32.35
CA VAL A 160 -2.77 17.02 -32.46
C VAL A 160 -2.17 18.35 -32.91
N THR A 161 -2.42 18.73 -34.16
CA THR A 161 -1.88 19.96 -34.77
C THR A 161 -2.33 21.25 -34.07
N LYS A 162 -3.51 21.25 -33.43
CA LYS A 162 -4.01 22.39 -32.64
C LYS A 162 -3.26 22.59 -31.33
N TRP A 163 -2.56 21.56 -30.83
CA TRP A 163 -1.75 21.62 -29.62
C TRP A 163 -0.26 21.77 -29.99
N THR A 164 0.20 23.00 -30.11
CA THR A 164 1.61 23.34 -30.39
C THR A 164 2.51 23.27 -29.15
N ASP A 165 3.83 23.35 -29.35
CA ASP A 165 4.85 23.44 -28.28
C ASP A 165 4.69 24.64 -27.32
N GLN A 166 3.87 25.62 -27.70
CA GLN A 166 3.53 26.75 -26.83
C GLN A 166 2.50 26.37 -25.76
N HIS A 167 1.70 25.32 -25.97
CA HIS A 167 0.70 24.83 -25.02
C HIS A 167 1.34 23.91 -23.98
N ARG A 168 2.15 24.50 -23.09
CA ARG A 168 2.98 23.76 -22.13
C ARG A 168 2.26 23.35 -20.85
N GLY A 169 1.24 24.10 -20.45
CA GLY A 169 0.60 23.94 -19.14
C GLY A 169 1.57 24.18 -17.97
N ARG A 170 2.39 25.23 -18.03
CA ARG A 170 3.34 25.56 -16.94
C ARG A 170 2.58 25.84 -15.64
N GLY A 171 3.02 25.24 -14.54
CA GLY A 171 2.35 25.38 -13.25
C GLY A 171 0.96 24.74 -13.19
N VAL A 172 0.62 23.84 -14.12
CA VAL A 172 -0.67 23.13 -14.16
C VAL A 172 -0.40 21.64 -14.41
N ALA A 173 -0.77 20.80 -13.45
CA ALA A 173 -0.75 19.35 -13.63
C ALA A 173 -1.92 18.92 -14.52
N TYR A 174 -1.66 18.13 -15.55
CA TYR A 174 -2.69 17.64 -16.46
C TYR A 174 -2.45 16.21 -16.93
N LEU A 175 -3.55 15.53 -17.23
CA LEU A 175 -3.53 14.25 -17.93
C LEU A 175 -3.76 14.48 -19.41
N TYR A 176 -2.92 13.85 -20.23
CA TYR A 176 -3.22 13.61 -21.63
C TYR A 176 -3.66 12.16 -21.77
N THR A 177 -4.88 11.95 -22.25
CA THR A 177 -5.41 10.61 -22.53
C THR A 177 -5.78 10.52 -24.00
N GLN A 178 -5.25 9.50 -24.65
CA GLN A 178 -5.61 9.12 -26.01
C GLN A 178 -6.38 7.80 -25.94
N ILE A 179 -7.52 7.76 -26.61
CA ILE A 179 -8.41 6.61 -26.65
C ILE A 179 -8.64 6.23 -28.10
N ASP A 180 -8.42 4.96 -28.43
CA ASP A 180 -8.83 4.41 -29.71
C ASP A 180 -10.26 3.84 -29.54
N TYR A 181 -11.22 4.43 -30.25
CA TYR A 181 -12.64 4.11 -30.16
C TYR A 181 -12.89 2.66 -30.53
N ASP A 182 -13.47 1.95 -29.58
CA ASP A 182 -13.87 0.57 -29.68
C ASP A 182 -15.23 0.42 -29.00
N ARG A 183 -16.22 -0.09 -29.74
CA ARG A 183 -17.62 -0.14 -29.27
C ARG A 183 -17.81 -1.04 -28.05
N ASP A 184 -17.00 -2.09 -27.95
CA ASP A 184 -17.13 -3.09 -26.88
C ASP A 184 -16.49 -2.58 -25.59
N THR A 185 -15.32 -1.94 -25.69
CA THR A 185 -14.63 -1.36 -24.53
C THR A 185 -15.25 -0.05 -24.05
N TYR A 186 -15.77 0.80 -24.94
CA TYR A 186 -16.32 2.12 -24.62
C TYR A 186 -17.82 2.21 -24.97
N SER A 187 -18.61 1.27 -24.47
CA SER A 187 -20.05 1.16 -24.72
C SER A 187 -20.85 2.39 -24.27
N ASN A 188 -20.39 3.09 -23.23
CA ASN A 188 -21.00 4.30 -22.69
C ASN A 188 -20.49 5.61 -23.34
N GLY A 189 -19.70 5.52 -24.41
CA GLY A 189 -19.10 6.68 -25.07
C GLY A 189 -17.82 7.17 -24.40
N LEU A 190 -17.59 8.50 -24.40
CA LEU A 190 -16.41 9.11 -23.79
C LEU A 190 -16.37 8.81 -22.28
N PRO A 191 -15.32 8.16 -21.77
CA PRO A 191 -15.26 7.84 -20.34
C PRO A 191 -15.05 9.09 -19.50
N ASN A 192 -15.62 9.07 -18.29
CA ASN A 192 -15.26 10.01 -17.24
C ASN A 192 -13.86 9.66 -16.71
N ILE A 193 -12.93 10.61 -16.70
CA ILE A 193 -11.54 10.35 -16.29
C ILE A 193 -11.26 11.01 -14.96
N ALA A 194 -10.82 10.22 -13.99
CA ALA A 194 -10.35 10.72 -12.69
C ALA A 194 -8.99 10.10 -12.35
N VAL A 195 -8.25 10.70 -11.44
CA VAL A 195 -6.94 10.19 -11.00
C VAL A 195 -6.76 10.41 -9.51
N ILE A 196 -6.08 9.47 -8.86
CA ILE A 196 -5.56 9.68 -7.51
C ILE A 196 -4.29 10.52 -7.63
N ALA A 197 -4.34 11.76 -7.18
CA ALA A 197 -3.23 12.70 -7.24
C ALA A 197 -2.66 12.97 -5.85
N GLN A 198 -1.35 12.88 -5.72
CA GLN A 198 -0.58 13.36 -4.57
C GLN A 198 -0.21 14.81 -4.82
N GLY A 199 -0.65 15.68 -3.92
CA GLY A 199 -0.63 17.12 -4.05
C GLY A 199 0.75 17.78 -4.02
N ARG A 200 0.76 19.04 -3.58
CA ARG A 200 1.96 19.89 -3.55
C ARG A 200 2.99 19.34 -2.56
N LYS A 201 4.27 19.57 -2.87
CA LYS A 201 5.37 19.45 -1.90
C LYS A 201 5.31 20.64 -0.94
N VAL A 202 5.36 20.38 0.35
CA VAL A 202 5.28 21.39 1.41
C VAL A 202 6.64 21.54 2.10
N PHE A 203 6.95 22.74 2.59
CA PHE A 203 8.19 22.98 3.34
C PHE A 203 8.03 22.60 4.81
N ASP A 204 8.86 21.66 5.28
CA ASP A 204 8.95 21.29 6.69
C ASP A 204 10.10 22.06 7.37
N THR A 205 9.77 22.90 8.34
CA THR A 205 10.72 23.68 9.13
C THR A 205 11.57 22.83 10.07
N ARG A 206 11.18 21.58 10.35
CA ARG A 206 11.92 20.65 11.20
C ARG A 206 13.05 19.96 10.45
N ILE A 207 12.89 19.78 9.14
CA ILE A 207 13.80 19.01 8.29
C ILE A 207 13.98 19.81 6.99
N SER A 208 14.94 20.73 6.98
CA SER A 208 15.16 21.72 5.92
C SER A 208 14.93 21.18 4.49
N GLY A 209 13.80 21.54 3.88
CA GLY A 209 13.47 21.16 2.51
C GLY A 209 11.97 21.15 2.21
N SER A 210 11.63 21.08 0.92
CA SER A 210 10.26 20.88 0.46
C SER A 210 10.09 19.47 -0.10
N PHE A 211 9.19 18.69 0.50
CA PHE A 211 8.89 17.34 0.08
C PHE A 211 7.39 17.08 0.18
N TYR A 212 6.91 16.00 -0.44
CA TYR A 212 5.53 15.60 -0.26
C TYR A 212 5.33 15.12 1.18
N ASN A 213 4.49 15.82 1.91
CA ASN A 213 4.09 15.46 3.26
C ASN A 213 2.61 15.81 3.44
N PRO A 214 1.72 14.83 3.67
CA PRO A 214 0.28 15.07 3.89
C PRO A 214 -0.04 15.64 5.27
N ASN A 215 0.95 15.89 6.13
CA ASN A 215 0.77 16.49 7.45
C ASN A 215 -0.02 17.80 7.36
N THR A 216 -1.14 17.86 8.10
CA THR A 216 -2.12 18.94 7.97
C THR A 216 -1.56 20.29 8.42
N ALA A 217 -0.74 20.32 9.48
CA ALA A 217 -0.13 21.55 9.98
C ALA A 217 0.81 22.17 8.93
N LEU A 218 1.63 21.34 8.28
CA LEU A 218 2.53 21.77 7.21
C LEU A 218 1.76 22.22 5.96
N CYS A 219 0.68 21.52 5.60
CA CYS A 219 -0.18 21.92 4.48
C CYS A 219 -0.83 23.29 4.71
N ILE A 220 -1.30 23.55 5.93
CA ILE A 220 -1.87 24.85 6.32
C ILE A 220 -0.79 25.93 6.24
N ARG A 221 0.41 25.68 6.78
CA ARG A 221 1.52 26.63 6.69
C ARG A 221 1.87 26.98 5.24
N ASP A 222 1.96 26.00 4.35
CA ASP A 222 2.20 26.24 2.92
C ASP A 222 1.11 27.11 2.29
N PHE A 223 -0.16 26.87 2.63
CA PHE A 223 -1.26 27.72 2.16
C PHE A 223 -1.19 29.15 2.70
N LEU A 224 -0.73 29.34 3.95
CA LEU A 224 -0.57 30.67 4.52
C LEU A 224 0.59 31.43 3.87
N THR A 225 1.70 30.77 3.55
CA THR A 225 2.88 31.43 2.94
C THR A 225 2.81 31.58 1.43
N ASP A 226 1.93 30.82 0.74
CA ASP A 226 1.84 30.87 -0.72
C ASP A 226 1.37 32.23 -1.23
N LYS A 227 2.29 32.97 -1.89
CA LYS A 227 2.04 34.29 -2.48
C LYS A 227 1.18 34.26 -3.74
N LYS A 228 1.01 33.09 -4.39
CA LYS A 228 0.29 32.95 -5.67
C LYS A 228 -1.18 32.59 -5.48
N TYR A 229 -1.46 31.62 -4.59
CA TYR A 229 -2.81 31.09 -4.39
C TYR A 229 -3.28 31.14 -2.93
N GLY A 230 -2.39 31.49 -2.00
CA GLY A 230 -2.64 31.52 -0.56
C GLY A 230 -2.80 32.91 0.01
N VAL A 231 -2.52 33.05 1.30
CA VAL A 231 -2.58 34.34 2.02
C VAL A 231 -1.35 35.21 1.72
N GLY A 232 -0.20 34.58 1.44
CA GLY A 232 1.05 35.27 1.16
C GLY A 232 1.71 35.89 2.40
N ALA A 233 1.45 35.33 3.58
CA ALA A 233 2.08 35.73 4.82
C ALA A 233 3.61 35.53 4.75
N GLU A 234 4.37 36.47 5.32
CA GLU A 234 5.82 36.34 5.41
C GLU A 234 6.17 35.34 6.54
N ASP A 235 7.31 34.65 6.42
CA ASP A 235 7.73 33.65 7.42
C ASP A 235 7.86 34.26 8.83
N SER A 236 8.10 35.58 8.95
CA SER A 236 8.15 36.29 10.23
C SER A 236 6.79 36.47 10.90
N GLU A 237 5.69 36.36 10.16
CA GLU A 237 4.33 36.46 10.69
C GLU A 237 3.81 35.13 11.23
N ILE A 238 4.55 34.04 10.98
CA ILE A 238 4.17 32.68 11.35
C ILE A 238 4.99 32.22 12.54
N ASP A 239 4.32 31.77 13.60
CA ASP A 239 4.97 31.11 14.72
C ASP A 239 5.41 29.70 14.30
N VAL A 240 6.69 29.58 13.94
CA VAL A 240 7.31 28.30 13.53
C VAL A 240 7.31 27.28 14.68
N THR A 241 7.41 27.72 15.94
CA THR A 241 7.38 26.82 17.09
C THR A 241 6.00 26.19 17.24
N PHE A 242 4.93 26.98 17.07
CA PHE A 242 3.56 26.49 17.06
C PHE A 242 3.34 25.44 15.96
N PHE A 243 3.68 25.76 14.71
CA PHE A 243 3.49 24.83 13.59
C PHE A 243 4.35 23.57 13.71
N ASN A 244 5.56 23.65 14.28
CA ASN A 244 6.38 22.47 14.56
C ASN A 244 5.74 21.57 15.62
N SER A 245 5.14 22.15 16.67
CA SER A 245 4.42 21.39 17.69
C SER A 245 3.20 20.69 17.09
N ASP A 246 2.38 21.40 16.33
CA ASP A 246 1.20 20.83 15.66
C ASP A 246 1.58 19.77 14.64
N ALA A 247 2.68 19.96 13.91
CA ALA A 247 3.19 18.95 12.99
C ALA A 247 3.60 17.68 13.73
N ASN A 248 4.26 17.79 14.90
CA ASN A 248 4.60 16.62 15.73
C ASN A 248 3.35 15.91 16.25
N THR A 249 2.30 16.64 16.65
CA THR A 249 1.02 16.05 17.05
C THR A 249 0.33 15.34 15.89
N CYS A 250 0.34 15.92 14.68
CA CYS A 250 -0.21 15.28 13.49
C CYS A 250 0.56 14.01 13.07
N ASP A 251 1.84 13.91 13.44
CA ASP A 251 2.69 12.74 13.17
C ASP A 251 2.60 11.67 14.29
N GLU A 252 1.77 11.87 15.32
CA GLU A 252 1.61 10.91 16.42
C GLU A 252 0.91 9.63 15.94
N ASP A 253 1.50 8.48 16.25
CA ASP A 253 0.92 7.17 15.95
C ASP A 253 -0.24 6.88 16.92
N VAL A 254 -1.46 6.72 16.39
CA VAL A 254 -2.62 6.28 17.16
C VAL A 254 -2.73 4.75 17.11
N LEU A 255 -2.81 4.12 18.28
CA LEU A 255 -3.05 2.68 18.37
C LEU A 255 -4.38 2.31 17.71
N THR A 256 -4.31 1.49 16.67
CA THR A 256 -5.50 0.90 16.04
C THR A 256 -5.72 -0.53 16.53
N PRO A 257 -6.96 -1.05 16.52
CA PRO A 257 -7.22 -2.43 16.91
C PRO A 257 -6.42 -3.42 16.06
N VAL A 258 -5.88 -4.47 16.69
CA VAL A 258 -5.18 -5.55 16.01
C VAL A 258 -6.16 -6.32 15.13
N HIS A 259 -5.86 -6.43 13.84
CA HIS A 259 -6.60 -7.25 12.89
C HIS A 259 -5.73 -8.43 12.43
N ILE A 260 -6.27 -9.65 12.50
CA ILE A 260 -5.59 -10.88 12.08
C ILE A 260 -6.28 -11.42 10.84
N HIS A 261 -5.51 -11.61 9.76
CA HIS A 261 -5.96 -12.21 8.51
C HIS A 261 -5.08 -13.42 8.15
N ARG A 262 -5.69 -14.40 7.49
CA ARG A 262 -5.01 -15.54 6.87
C ARG A 262 -4.77 -15.22 5.39
N ILE A 263 -3.60 -15.61 4.88
CA ILE A 263 -3.31 -15.57 3.45
C ILE A 263 -4.04 -16.77 2.82
N GLU A 264 -4.96 -16.50 1.89
CA GLU A 264 -5.72 -17.51 1.14
C GLU A 264 -4.96 -17.99 -0.10
N SER A 265 -4.26 -17.09 -0.79
CA SER A 265 -3.42 -17.43 -1.93
C SER A 265 -2.25 -16.46 -2.10
N VAL A 266 -1.20 -16.96 -2.75
CA VAL A 266 -0.01 -16.19 -3.16
C VAL A 266 0.09 -16.27 -4.68
N ASP A 267 0.04 -15.13 -5.35
CA ASP A 267 0.31 -15.02 -6.79
C ASP A 267 1.73 -14.49 -6.99
N ILE A 268 2.64 -15.39 -7.39
CA ILE A 268 4.06 -15.08 -7.60
C ILE A 268 4.34 -14.37 -8.92
N VAL A 269 3.37 -14.30 -9.84
CA VAL A 269 3.54 -13.59 -11.12
C VAL A 269 3.25 -12.11 -10.92
N ASN A 270 2.26 -11.82 -10.08
CA ASN A 270 1.79 -10.47 -9.80
C ASN A 270 2.25 -9.93 -8.44
N ASP A 271 3.09 -10.69 -7.71
CA ASP A 271 3.56 -10.37 -6.35
C ASP A 271 2.41 -10.03 -5.37
N GLU A 272 1.30 -10.78 -5.45
CA GLU A 272 0.06 -10.49 -4.71
C GLU A 272 -0.22 -11.52 -3.61
N PHE A 273 -0.64 -11.04 -2.44
CA PHE A 273 -1.24 -11.85 -1.39
C PHE A 273 -2.75 -11.63 -1.34
N THR A 274 -3.53 -12.70 -1.49
CA THR A 274 -4.97 -12.65 -1.25
C THR A 274 -5.23 -12.94 0.22
N LEU A 275 -5.87 -12.00 0.93
CA LEU A 275 -6.24 -12.16 2.33
C LEU A 275 -7.71 -12.55 2.46
N ASN A 276 -8.04 -13.34 3.49
CA ASN A 276 -9.43 -13.71 3.75
C ASN A 276 -10.29 -12.49 4.16
N GLY A 277 -11.54 -12.47 3.68
CA GLY A 277 -12.55 -11.46 4.04
C GLY A 277 -12.89 -10.47 2.92
N SER A 278 -13.93 -9.67 3.14
CA SER A 278 -14.55 -8.82 2.11
C SER A 278 -14.31 -7.31 2.29
N SER A 279 -13.51 -6.89 3.27
CA SER A 279 -13.19 -5.48 3.50
C SER A 279 -11.69 -5.24 3.62
N LEU A 280 -11.13 -4.34 2.80
CA LEU A 280 -9.79 -3.80 3.00
C LEU A 280 -9.73 -3.08 4.36
N LYS A 281 -8.91 -3.61 5.27
CA LYS A 281 -8.57 -2.97 6.57
C LYS A 281 -7.21 -2.28 6.53
N PHE A 282 -6.44 -2.53 5.48
CA PHE A 282 -5.16 -1.90 5.23
C PHE A 282 -5.36 -0.82 4.16
N PHE A 283 -4.94 0.40 4.47
CA PHE A 283 -4.89 1.51 3.54
C PHE A 283 -3.45 1.72 3.07
N VAL A 284 -3.29 2.38 1.93
CA VAL A 284 -1.99 2.91 1.51
C VAL A 284 -1.45 3.78 2.66
N GLU A 285 -0.16 3.66 2.96
CA GLU A 285 0.56 4.31 4.08
C GLU A 285 0.46 3.62 5.46
N ASN A 286 -0.38 2.59 5.64
CA ASN A 286 -0.31 1.77 6.85
C ASN A 286 1.05 1.04 6.90
N LYS A 287 1.78 1.19 8.01
CA LYS A 287 2.97 0.37 8.28
C LYS A 287 2.54 -1.06 8.60
N VAL A 288 2.48 -1.91 7.58
CA VAL A 288 2.21 -3.35 7.73
C VAL A 288 3.51 -4.08 8.01
N ARG A 289 3.60 -4.77 9.16
CA ARG A 289 4.69 -5.71 9.45
C ARG A 289 4.21 -7.12 9.18
N ILE A 290 4.77 -7.76 8.16
CA ILE A 290 4.54 -9.19 7.89
C ILE A 290 5.52 -9.97 8.76
N LEU A 291 5.00 -10.73 9.71
CA LEU A 291 5.78 -11.65 10.54
C LEU A 291 5.50 -13.07 10.05
N SER A 292 6.55 -13.80 9.70
CA SER A 292 6.48 -15.26 9.58
C SER A 292 6.95 -15.86 10.90
N SER A 293 6.28 -16.90 11.35
CA SER A 293 6.66 -17.65 12.56
C SER A 293 7.94 -18.47 12.37
N GLY A 294 8.53 -18.49 11.17
CA GLY A 294 9.84 -19.09 10.91
C GLY A 294 9.83 -20.63 10.82
N TYR A 295 8.66 -21.26 10.72
CA TYR A 295 8.53 -22.71 10.56
C TYR A 295 7.72 -23.09 9.30
N LEU A 296 7.99 -24.28 8.77
CA LEU A 296 7.19 -24.90 7.73
C LEU A 296 6.02 -25.64 8.37
N SER A 297 4.79 -25.22 8.10
CA SER A 297 3.58 -25.90 8.58
C SER A 297 3.23 -27.04 7.62
N LEU A 298 3.24 -28.28 8.11
CA LEU A 298 2.78 -29.47 7.39
C LEU A 298 1.56 -30.03 8.14
N PRO A 299 0.32 -29.87 7.63
CA PRO A 299 -0.90 -30.22 8.37
C PRO A 299 -1.16 -31.73 8.46
N GLY A 300 -0.31 -32.56 7.84
CA GLY A 300 -0.34 -34.02 7.98
C GLY A 300 -1.17 -34.75 6.94
N GLU A 301 -1.57 -34.09 5.84
CA GLU A 301 -2.25 -34.77 4.73
C GLU A 301 -1.26 -35.54 3.86
N ALA A 302 -1.76 -36.60 3.21
CA ALA A 302 -0.93 -37.42 2.33
C ALA A 302 -0.43 -36.61 1.12
N GLY A 303 0.89 -36.41 1.05
CA GLY A 303 1.54 -35.60 0.00
C GLY A 303 2.09 -34.27 0.49
N ASP A 304 1.85 -33.90 1.75
CA ASP A 304 2.46 -32.73 2.36
C ASP A 304 3.90 -33.01 2.78
N TYR A 305 4.86 -32.58 1.96
CA TYR A 305 6.28 -32.69 2.29
C TYR A 305 7.09 -31.58 1.60
N ALA A 306 8.25 -31.28 2.18
CA ALA A 306 9.31 -30.57 1.49
C ALA A 306 10.35 -31.58 0.99
N SER A 307 10.77 -31.46 -0.27
CA SER A 307 11.81 -32.30 -0.84
C SER A 307 12.79 -31.47 -1.67
N THR A 308 14.06 -31.86 -1.65
CA THR A 308 15.05 -31.40 -2.60
C THR A 308 15.16 -32.39 -3.77
N PRO A 309 15.25 -31.94 -5.02
CA PRO A 309 15.54 -32.82 -6.16
C PRO A 309 16.88 -33.55 -5.99
N ASP A 310 16.96 -34.75 -6.57
CA ASP A 310 18.22 -35.50 -6.64
C ASP A 310 19.20 -34.82 -7.60
N ALA A 311 20.46 -34.72 -7.19
CA ALA A 311 21.54 -34.17 -8.01
C ALA A 311 22.85 -34.88 -7.67
N THR A 312 23.39 -35.62 -8.65
CA THR A 312 24.63 -36.42 -8.48
C THR A 312 25.85 -35.59 -8.08
N ALA A 313 25.86 -34.29 -8.41
CA ALA A 313 26.92 -33.36 -7.98
C ALA A 313 26.88 -33.04 -6.47
N LEU A 314 25.76 -33.30 -5.79
CA LEU A 314 25.55 -33.06 -4.36
C LEU A 314 25.56 -34.36 -3.55
N ASP A 315 26.02 -35.47 -4.13
CA ASP A 315 26.16 -36.73 -3.41
C ASP A 315 27.22 -36.62 -2.32
N ILE A 316 26.79 -36.85 -1.07
CA ILE A 316 27.67 -36.83 0.09
C ILE A 316 28.27 -38.22 0.27
N THR A 317 29.59 -38.33 0.18
CA THR A 317 30.36 -39.59 0.33
C THR A 317 31.00 -39.76 1.70
N GLY A 318 30.86 -38.77 2.58
CA GLY A 318 31.32 -38.79 3.96
C GLY A 318 30.19 -38.92 4.97
N ASP A 319 30.52 -38.70 6.24
CA ASP A 319 29.55 -38.72 7.33
C ASP A 319 28.54 -37.59 7.18
N ILE A 320 27.28 -37.88 7.51
CA ILE A 320 26.18 -36.93 7.52
C ILE A 320 25.55 -36.87 8.91
N ASP A 321 25.17 -35.67 9.30
CA ASP A 321 24.34 -35.44 10.47
C ASP A 321 22.93 -35.06 10.00
N LEU A 322 21.91 -35.66 10.63
CA LEU A 322 20.51 -35.50 10.28
C LEU A 322 19.77 -34.93 11.48
N GLN A 323 19.39 -33.67 11.39
CA GLN A 323 18.70 -32.95 12.44
C GLN A 323 17.37 -32.38 11.90
N CYS A 324 16.30 -32.52 12.67
CA CYS A 324 15.04 -31.84 12.44
C CYS A 324 14.50 -31.28 13.77
N GLU A 325 14.03 -30.04 13.75
CA GLU A 325 13.29 -29.44 14.86
C GLU A 325 11.81 -29.49 14.51
N VAL A 326 11.03 -30.19 15.34
CA VAL A 326 9.61 -30.42 15.10
C VAL A 326 8.80 -30.08 16.34
N ALA A 327 7.66 -29.44 16.13
CA ALA A 327 6.63 -29.22 17.13
C ALA A 327 5.35 -29.89 16.62
N LEU A 328 5.20 -31.18 16.94
CA LEU A 328 4.04 -31.95 16.51
C LEU A 328 2.86 -31.67 17.46
N ASP A 329 1.67 -31.48 16.89
CA ASP A 329 0.42 -31.34 17.66
C ASP A 329 0.02 -32.66 18.33
N ASP A 330 0.42 -33.80 17.74
CA ASP A 330 0.17 -35.14 18.23
C ASP A 330 1.44 -36.00 18.14
N TRP A 331 1.90 -36.49 19.29
CA TRP A 331 3.05 -37.40 19.42
C TRP A 331 2.65 -38.88 19.35
N THR A 332 1.38 -39.19 19.13
CA THR A 332 0.80 -40.54 18.98
C THR A 332 -0.14 -40.61 17.77
N PRO A 333 0.35 -40.29 16.55
CA PRO A 333 -0.51 -40.12 15.38
C PRO A 333 -1.23 -41.40 15.00
N ALA A 334 -2.38 -41.30 14.34
CA ALA A 334 -3.16 -42.47 13.90
C ALA A 334 -2.41 -43.35 12.87
N VAL A 335 -1.43 -42.78 12.17
CA VAL A 335 -0.55 -43.43 11.18
C VAL A 335 0.87 -42.96 11.43
N ASP A 336 1.86 -43.80 11.11
CA ASP A 336 3.28 -43.45 11.27
C ASP A 336 3.63 -42.19 10.44
N ASN A 337 4.15 -41.16 11.12
CA ASN A 337 4.56 -39.90 10.51
C ASN A 337 6.06 -39.91 10.21
N VAL A 338 6.44 -39.41 9.04
CA VAL A 338 7.83 -39.37 8.60
C VAL A 338 8.39 -37.96 8.83
N LEU A 339 9.51 -37.87 9.57
CA LEU A 339 10.17 -36.60 9.92
C LEU A 339 11.32 -36.27 8.96
N ILE A 340 12.16 -37.27 8.64
CA ILE A 340 13.28 -37.14 7.69
C ILE A 340 13.30 -38.40 6.83
N ASN A 341 13.48 -38.25 5.51
CA ASN A 341 13.40 -39.39 4.60
C ASN A 341 14.38 -39.33 3.42
N LYS A 342 15.18 -40.38 3.26
CA LYS A 342 15.81 -40.81 2.00
C LYS A 342 15.58 -42.31 1.84
N PHE A 343 14.30 -42.68 1.76
CA PHE A 343 13.87 -44.07 1.73
C PHE A 343 12.58 -44.16 0.90
N THR A 344 12.55 -45.10 -0.02
CA THR A 344 11.35 -45.44 -0.80
C THR A 344 10.96 -46.85 -0.41
N ALA A 345 9.69 -47.21 -0.19
CA ALA A 345 9.34 -48.61 0.15
C ALA A 345 9.29 -49.56 -1.07
N ALA A 346 9.32 -49.00 -2.28
CA ALA A 346 9.43 -49.74 -3.53
C ALA A 346 10.90 -49.90 -3.95
N GLY A 347 11.24 -51.01 -4.61
CA GLY A 347 12.59 -51.26 -5.13
C GLY A 347 13.68 -51.39 -4.06
N ASN A 348 14.92 -50.98 -4.37
CA ASN A 348 16.11 -51.04 -3.50
C ASN A 348 16.71 -49.65 -3.23
N GLN A 349 15.89 -48.72 -2.76
CA GLN A 349 16.32 -47.37 -2.35
C GLN A 349 16.01 -47.19 -0.86
N ARG A 350 16.94 -47.58 0.01
CA ARG A 350 16.72 -47.72 1.46
C ARG A 350 17.80 -47.02 2.28
N SER A 351 18.09 -45.74 2.04
CA SER A 351 19.18 -45.07 2.79
C SER A 351 18.83 -44.90 4.25
N TYR A 352 17.88 -44.01 4.57
CA TYR A 352 17.48 -43.74 5.96
C TYR A 352 16.07 -43.15 6.03
N THR A 353 15.37 -43.36 7.15
CA THR A 353 14.16 -42.64 7.52
C THR A 353 14.04 -42.52 9.04
N LEU A 354 13.71 -41.32 9.51
CA LEU A 354 13.36 -41.03 10.89
C LEU A 354 11.85 -40.79 10.93
N SER A 355 11.15 -41.57 11.76
CA SER A 355 9.69 -41.58 11.83
C SER A 355 9.20 -41.61 13.27
N LEU A 356 8.00 -41.10 13.49
CA LEU A 356 7.23 -41.25 14.71
C LEU A 356 6.17 -42.32 14.47
N SER A 357 6.23 -43.43 15.19
CA SER A 357 5.23 -44.48 15.07
C SER A 357 3.89 -44.04 15.65
N SER A 358 2.82 -44.68 15.19
CA SER A 358 1.48 -44.57 15.77
C SER A 358 1.36 -44.98 17.25
N SER A 359 2.40 -45.63 17.78
CA SER A 359 2.55 -45.96 19.21
C SER A 359 3.30 -44.89 20.00
N GLY A 360 3.67 -43.77 19.37
CA GLY A 360 4.42 -42.67 19.95
C GLY A 360 5.90 -42.96 20.21
N HIS A 361 6.49 -43.89 19.46
CA HIS A 361 7.92 -44.15 19.53
C HIS A 361 8.63 -43.53 18.33
N LEU A 362 9.71 -42.78 18.59
CA LEU A 362 10.66 -42.43 17.55
C LEU A 362 11.40 -43.66 17.05
N GLN A 363 11.47 -43.83 15.74
CA GLN A 363 12.10 -44.94 15.05
C GLN A 363 13.04 -44.43 13.96
N LEU A 364 14.29 -44.89 14.02
CA LEU A 364 15.27 -44.66 12.96
C LEU A 364 15.44 -45.96 12.18
N ILE A 365 15.29 -45.89 10.87
CA ILE A 365 15.50 -47.00 9.95
C ILE A 365 16.62 -46.60 9.00
N TRP A 366 17.62 -47.46 8.80
CA TRP A 366 18.63 -47.24 7.77
C TRP A 366 19.14 -48.55 7.18
N SER A 367 19.75 -48.47 6.00
CA SER A 367 20.44 -49.63 5.38
C SER A 367 21.93 -49.39 5.29
N THR A 368 22.71 -50.41 5.62
CA THR A 368 24.18 -50.38 5.44
C THR A 368 24.61 -50.46 3.99
N ASN A 369 23.74 -50.90 3.08
CA ASN A 369 24.05 -51.11 1.67
C ASN A 369 23.02 -50.49 0.71
N GLY A 370 22.10 -49.67 1.23
CA GLY A 370 21.04 -49.02 0.45
C GLY A 370 19.93 -49.96 -0.04
N THR A 371 19.97 -51.26 0.31
CA THR A 371 18.98 -52.26 -0.11
C THR A 371 18.13 -52.74 1.06
N ALA A 372 17.02 -53.44 0.75
CA ALA A 372 16.12 -53.98 1.77
C ALA A 372 16.78 -55.06 2.67
N GLY A 373 17.75 -55.81 2.15
CA GLY A 373 18.41 -56.89 2.91
C GLY A 373 19.38 -56.41 3.99
N GLY A 374 19.74 -55.12 4.00
CA GLY A 374 20.70 -54.52 4.94
C GLY A 374 20.06 -53.61 6.00
N LEU A 375 18.74 -53.68 6.18
CA LEU A 375 17.99 -52.74 7.02
C LEU A 375 18.16 -53.00 8.52
N LEU A 376 18.28 -51.91 9.27
CA LEU A 376 18.29 -51.84 10.72
C LEU A 376 17.16 -50.93 11.18
N PHE A 377 16.49 -51.27 12.30
CA PHE A 377 15.24 -50.61 12.74
C PHE A 377 15.17 -50.40 14.27
N PRO A 378 16.13 -49.73 14.91
CA PRO A 378 16.00 -49.39 16.32
C PRO A 378 14.84 -48.43 16.58
N LYS A 379 14.20 -48.60 17.73
CA LYS A 379 13.14 -47.74 18.24
C LYS A 379 13.54 -47.20 19.60
N SER A 380 13.05 -46.01 19.92
CA SER A 380 13.11 -45.46 21.27
C SER A 380 12.44 -46.41 22.27
N THR A 381 13.00 -46.49 23.47
CA THR A 381 12.47 -47.32 24.56
C THR A 381 11.40 -46.61 25.38
N ILE A 382 11.28 -45.28 25.20
CA ILE A 382 10.33 -44.41 25.88
C ILE A 382 9.40 -43.83 24.82
N VAL A 383 8.12 -43.74 25.14
CA VAL A 383 7.11 -43.06 24.32
C VAL A 383 7.30 -41.56 24.49
N THR A 384 7.33 -40.81 23.38
CA THR A 384 7.50 -39.35 23.38
C THR A 384 6.28 -38.59 23.85
#